data_AF-A0A8D0GVE4-F1
#
_entry.id   AF-A0A8D0GVE4-F1
#
_cell.length_a   1.000
_cell.length_b   1.000
_cell.length_c   1.000
_cell.angle_alpha   90.00
_cell.angle_beta   90.00
_cell.angle_gamma   90.00
#
_symmetry.space_group_name_H-M   'P 1'
#
loop_
_entity.id
_entity.type
_entity.pdbx_description
1 polymer ?
#
loop_
_entity_poly.entity_id
_entity_poly.type
_entity_poly.pdbx_seq_one_letter_code
_entity_poly.pdbx_strand_id
1 'polypeptide(L)'
;CLLCQDKKAKERLLQRFLFPLWDGEQHPDPLALIDFLTAIRQRVPHRKRASPLLLHCSSGGIGQMGTLVALDSLLHQLRAEKSVDVFGVVLRLMKSCCLMTPTLDQYMFLYTCIRDILAQRQP
;
A
#
# COMPACT_ATOMS: atom_id res chain seq x y z
N CYS A 1 -27.18 -2.74 3.48
CA CYS A 1 -28.34 -3.26 4.22
C CYS A 1 -28.20 -4.75 4.45
N LEU A 2 -28.02 -5.16 5.71
CA LEU A 2 -28.72 -6.25 6.41
C LEU A 2 -28.35 -6.11 7.91
N LEU A 3 -29.39 -6.13 8.75
CA LEU A 3 -29.50 -5.97 10.21
C LEU A 3 -28.84 -7.15 10.97
N CYS A 4 -28.54 -7.21 12.28
CA CYS A 4 -28.78 -6.43 13.50
C CYS A 4 -27.85 -7.03 14.58
N GLN A 5 -27.26 -6.25 15.49
CA GLN A 5 -27.13 -6.65 16.91
C GLN A 5 -26.82 -5.46 17.81
N ASP A 6 -27.67 -5.31 18.82
CA ASP A 6 -27.71 -4.26 19.82
C ASP A 6 -26.48 -4.32 20.75
N LYS A 7 -25.58 -3.35 20.61
CA LYS A 7 -24.55 -2.98 21.59
C LYS A 7 -24.40 -1.48 21.44
N LYS A 8 -24.55 -0.69 22.52
CA LYS A 8 -24.33 0.78 22.57
C LYS A 8 -23.35 1.21 21.48
N ALA A 9 -23.87 1.69 20.35
CA ALA A 9 -23.10 1.80 19.13
C ALA A 9 -22.07 2.91 19.33
N LYS A 10 -20.82 2.52 19.59
CA LYS A 10 -19.72 3.47 19.60
C LYS A 10 -19.46 3.85 18.15
N GLU A 11 -20.04 4.97 17.72
CA GLU A 11 -19.81 5.52 16.40
C GLU A 11 -18.34 5.88 16.22
N ARG A 12 -17.82 5.62 15.02
CA ARG A 12 -16.43 5.92 14.67
C ARG A 12 -16.40 6.56 13.30
N LEU A 13 -15.75 7.72 13.21
CA LEU A 13 -15.44 8.33 11.92
C LEU A 13 -14.43 7.45 11.17
N LEU A 14 -14.80 7.02 9.96
CA LEU A 14 -13.95 6.27 9.06
C LEU A 14 -13.53 7.17 7.90
N GLN A 15 -12.23 7.28 7.66
CA GLN A 15 -11.71 7.91 6.45
C GLN A 15 -11.41 6.81 5.43
N ARG A 16 -12.07 6.89 4.28
CA ARG A 16 -11.86 5.97 3.16
C ARG A 16 -11.08 6.67 2.07
N PHE A 17 -10.00 6.05 1.63
CA PHE A 17 -9.23 6.46 0.47
C PHE A 17 -9.54 5.49 -0.67
N LEU A 18 -9.74 6.02 -1.87
CA LEU A 18 -10.01 5.24 -3.07
C LEU A 18 -8.97 5.58 -4.12
N PHE A 19 -8.30 4.56 -4.64
CA PHE A 19 -7.45 4.69 -5.81
C PHE A 19 -8.19 4.07 -7.01
N PRO A 20 -8.75 4.89 -7.91
CA PRO A 20 -9.64 4.40 -8.97
C PRO A 20 -8.90 3.76 -10.15
N LEU A 21 -7.62 4.07 -10.36
CA LEU A 21 -6.89 3.74 -11.61
C LEU A 21 -6.14 2.39 -11.58
N TRP A 22 -6.61 1.43 -10.78
CA TRP A 22 -5.99 0.10 -10.69
C TRP A 22 -6.98 -1.03 -10.96
N ASP A 23 -7.87 -0.82 -11.92
CA ASP A 23 -8.91 -1.77 -12.33
C ASP A 23 -8.61 -2.49 -13.67
N GLY A 24 -7.49 -2.17 -14.33
CA GLY A 24 -7.04 -2.80 -15.59
C GLY A 24 -5.83 -3.73 -15.45
N GLU A 25 -5.40 -4.30 -16.59
CA GLU A 25 -4.16 -5.10 -16.70
C GLU A 25 -2.88 -4.27 -16.55
N GLN A 26 -2.96 -2.96 -16.78
CA GLN A 26 -1.82 -2.06 -16.76
C GLN A 26 -1.53 -1.54 -15.35
N HIS A 27 -0.25 -1.38 -15.04
CA HIS A 27 0.17 -0.71 -13.82
C HIS A 27 -0.24 0.77 -13.84
N PRO A 28 -0.63 1.34 -12.68
CA PRO A 28 -0.88 2.76 -12.59
C PRO A 28 0.42 3.56 -12.79
N ASP A 29 0.29 4.85 -13.08
CA ASP A 29 1.43 5.77 -13.04
C ASP A 29 2.13 5.68 -11.66
N PRO A 30 3.44 5.34 -11.62
CA PRO A 30 4.20 5.27 -10.38
C PRO A 30 4.03 6.50 -9.50
N LEU A 31 4.07 7.70 -10.09
CA LEU A 31 4.03 8.95 -9.33
C LEU A 31 2.69 9.17 -8.66
N ALA A 32 1.61 8.99 -9.42
CA ALA A 32 0.25 9.04 -8.87
C ALA A 32 0.06 8.05 -7.70
N LEU A 33 0.63 6.85 -7.79
CA LEU A 33 0.55 5.84 -6.75
C LEU A 33 1.34 6.23 -5.49
N ILE A 34 2.54 6.77 -5.67
CA ILE A 34 3.42 7.23 -4.57
C ILE A 34 2.78 8.42 -3.85
N ASP A 35 2.20 9.37 -4.59
CA ASP A 35 1.49 10.52 -4.04
C ASP A 35 0.28 10.09 -3.23
N PHE A 36 -0.49 9.12 -3.75
CA PHE A 36 -1.61 8.52 -3.03
C PHE A 36 -1.18 7.89 -1.70
N LEU A 37 -0.14 7.05 -1.70
CA LEU A 37 0.39 6.44 -0.47
C LEU A 37 0.92 7.50 0.51
N THR A 38 1.57 8.54 0.00
CA THR A 38 2.07 9.65 0.81
C THR A 38 0.91 10.42 1.47
N ALA A 39 -0.15 10.70 0.73
CA ALA A 39 -1.36 11.35 1.25
C ALA A 39 -2.04 10.51 2.34
N ILE A 40 -2.13 9.19 2.16
CA ILE A 40 -2.64 8.28 3.21
C ILE A 40 -1.78 8.40 4.47
N ARG A 41 -0.45 8.31 4.35
CA ARG A 41 0.46 8.34 5.49
C ARG A 41 0.49 9.69 6.22
N GLN A 42 0.22 10.80 5.54
CA GLN A 42 0.05 12.11 6.18
C GLN A 42 -1.23 12.18 7.02
N ARG A 43 -2.28 11.46 6.62
CA ARG A 43 -3.58 11.43 7.33
C ARG A 43 -3.64 10.36 8.42
N VAL A 44 -2.76 9.36 8.39
CA VAL A 44 -2.69 8.25 9.35
C VAL A 44 -1.45 8.42 10.25
N PRO A 45 -1.57 9.12 11.40
CA PRO A 45 -0.43 9.37 12.27
C PRO A 45 0.07 8.07 12.92
N HIS A 46 1.39 7.87 12.90
CA HIS A 46 2.06 6.72 13.50
C HIS A 46 2.10 6.87 15.04
N ARG A 47 0.98 6.62 15.72
CA ARG A 47 0.87 6.66 17.19
C ARG A 47 0.86 5.24 17.76
N LYS A 48 1.43 5.03 18.96
CA LYS A 48 1.44 3.73 19.67
C LYS A 48 0.05 3.10 19.90
N ARG A 49 -1.03 3.85 19.73
CA ARG A 49 -2.44 3.40 19.81
C ARG A 49 -3.23 3.70 18.53
N ALA A 50 -2.57 3.90 17.39
CA ALA A 50 -3.26 4.07 16.12
C ALA A 50 -3.96 2.77 15.73
N SER A 51 -5.17 2.88 15.20
CA SER A 51 -5.87 1.71 14.64
C SER A 51 -5.23 1.27 13.33
N PRO A 52 -5.32 -0.02 12.99
CA PRO A 52 -4.76 -0.53 11.74
C PRO A 52 -5.42 0.16 10.54
N LEU A 53 -4.63 0.33 9.47
CA LEU A 53 -5.14 0.71 8.16
C LEU A 53 -5.75 -0.53 7.51
N LEU A 54 -7.00 -0.42 7.06
CA LEU A 54 -7.69 -1.49 6.32
C LEU A 54 -7.54 -1.25 4.82
N LEU A 55 -6.94 -2.21 4.12
CA LEU A 55 -6.83 -2.24 2.67
C LEU A 55 -7.77 -3.32 2.12
N HIS A 56 -8.50 -3.00 1.06
CA HIS A 56 -9.33 -3.94 0.32
C HIS A 56 -9.27 -3.61 -1.17
N CYS A 57 -9.54 -4.61 -2.02
CA CYS A 57 -9.72 -4.44 -3.46
C CYS A 57 -11.08 -5.02 -3.89
N SER A 58 -11.49 -4.71 -5.12
CA SER A 58 -12.54 -5.46 -5.82
C SER A 58 -12.05 -6.87 -6.19
N SER A 59 -12.98 -7.77 -6.51
CA SER A 59 -12.69 -9.16 -6.89
C SER A 59 -11.55 -9.24 -7.91
N GLY A 60 -10.41 -9.86 -7.52
CA GLY A 60 -9.25 -10.09 -8.39
C GLY A 60 -7.98 -9.26 -8.09
N GLY A 61 -8.01 -8.32 -7.13
CA GLY A 61 -6.88 -7.41 -6.88
C GLY A 61 -5.87 -7.82 -5.80
N ILE A 62 -5.78 -9.09 -5.39
CA ILE A 62 -4.96 -9.50 -4.22
C ILE A 62 -3.46 -9.25 -4.45
N GLY A 63 -2.93 -9.54 -5.64
CA GLY A 63 -1.52 -9.23 -5.99
C GLY A 63 -1.24 -7.72 -6.06
N GLN A 64 -2.21 -6.94 -6.52
CA GLN A 64 -2.14 -5.47 -6.54
C GLN A 64 -2.10 -4.90 -5.11
N MET A 65 -2.93 -5.44 -4.20
CA MET A 65 -2.85 -5.13 -2.78
C MET A 65 -1.48 -5.48 -2.19
N GLY A 66 -0.91 -6.62 -2.59
CA GLY A 66 0.46 -7.01 -2.21
C GLY A 66 1.49 -5.99 -2.66
N THR A 67 1.37 -5.54 -3.91
CA THR A 67 2.23 -4.50 -4.51
C THR A 67 2.11 -3.18 -3.76
N LEU A 68 0.90 -2.75 -3.39
CA LEU A 68 0.66 -1.55 -2.57
C LEU A 68 1.35 -1.64 -1.20
N VAL A 69 1.18 -2.78 -0.50
CA VAL A 69 1.76 -2.99 0.83
C VAL A 69 3.28 -3.04 0.76
N ALA A 70 3.84 -3.72 -0.26
CA ALA A 70 5.27 -3.76 -0.49
C ALA A 70 5.83 -2.38 -0.81
N LEU A 71 5.20 -1.63 -1.73
CA LEU A 71 5.62 -0.28 -2.09
C LEU A 71 5.61 0.64 -0.86
N ASP A 72 4.52 0.66 -0.09
CA ASP A 72 4.43 1.47 1.13
C ASP A 72 5.54 1.14 2.14
N SER A 73 5.86 -0.14 2.30
CA SER A 73 6.97 -0.59 3.17
C SER A 73 8.33 -0.11 2.65
N LEU A 74 8.54 -0.15 1.33
CA LEU A 74 9.77 0.34 0.70
C LEU A 74 9.90 1.87 0.80
N LEU A 75 8.81 2.61 0.63
CA LEU A 75 8.79 4.06 0.85
C LEU A 75 9.14 4.41 2.29
N HIS A 76 8.67 3.61 3.24
CA HIS A 76 9.03 3.77 4.65
C HIS A 76 10.52 3.49 4.89
N GLN A 77 11.05 2.37 4.39
CA GLN A 77 12.49 2.04 4.48
C GLN A 77 13.34 3.14 3.86
N LEU A 78 13.00 3.61 2.65
CA LEU A 78 13.75 4.65 1.97
C LEU A 78 13.80 5.96 2.78
N ARG A 79 12.70 6.32 3.45
CA ARG A 79 12.63 7.52 4.30
C ARG A 79 13.43 7.36 5.59
N ALA A 80 13.32 6.21 6.25
CA ALA A 80 13.88 5.96 7.58
C ALA A 80 15.37 5.54 7.53
N GLU A 81 15.75 4.71 6.57
CA GLU A 81 17.04 4.01 6.51
C GLU A 81 17.93 4.51 5.36
N LYS A 82 17.37 5.29 4.42
CA LYS A 82 18.05 5.72 3.17
C LYS A 82 18.49 4.56 2.27
N SER A 83 17.89 3.39 2.48
CA SER A 83 18.12 2.17 1.72
C SER A 83 16.78 1.48 1.44
N VAL A 84 16.78 0.54 0.50
CA VAL A 84 15.61 -0.26 0.12
C VAL A 84 16.04 -1.71 -0.05
N ASP A 85 15.23 -2.63 0.46
CA ASP A 85 15.40 -4.07 0.24
C ASP A 85 14.10 -4.64 -0.34
N VAL A 86 13.98 -4.57 -1.68
CA VAL A 86 12.78 -5.02 -2.40
C VAL A 86 12.52 -6.51 -2.16
N PHE A 87 13.56 -7.33 -2.22
CA PHE A 87 13.44 -8.76 -1.99
C PHE A 87 13.00 -9.06 -0.56
N GLY A 88 13.65 -8.47 0.45
CA GLY A 88 13.32 -8.73 1.85
C GLY A 88 11.92 -8.25 2.23
N VAL A 89 11.46 -7.12 1.67
CA VAL A 89 10.08 -6.65 1.85
C VAL A 89 9.08 -7.63 1.25
N VAL A 90 9.29 -8.06 0.01
CA VAL A 90 8.38 -9.01 -0.66
C VAL A 90 8.40 -10.37 0.03
N LEU A 91 9.57 -10.85 0.46
CA LEU A 91 9.69 -12.09 1.23
C LEU A 91 8.92 -12.02 2.55
N ARG A 92 8.98 -10.90 3.28
CA ARG A 92 8.18 -10.71 4.51
C ARG A 92 6.68 -10.69 4.21
N LEU A 93 6.26 -10.00 3.14
CA LEU A 93 4.87 -9.99 2.69
C LEU A 93 4.37 -11.40 2.38
N MET A 94 5.14 -12.18 1.62
CA MET A 94 4.82 -13.58 1.29
C MET A 94 4.68 -14.45 2.53
N LYS A 95 5.55 -14.26 3.53
CA LYS A 95 5.47 -14.97 4.82
C LYS A 95 4.22 -14.59 5.62
N SER A 96 3.75 -13.35 5.53
CA SER A 96 2.55 -12.90 6.22
C SER A 96 1.25 -13.30 5.49
N CYS A 97 1.24 -13.24 4.16
CA CYS A 97 0.11 -13.66 3.34
C CYS A 97 0.59 -14.05 1.94
N CYS A 98 0.72 -15.36 1.68
CA CYS A 98 1.22 -15.87 0.41
C CYS A 98 0.30 -15.53 -0.79
N LEU A 99 -0.99 -15.29 -0.55
CA LEU A 99 -1.94 -14.89 -1.59
C LEU A 99 -1.64 -13.49 -2.15
N MET A 100 -0.94 -12.65 -1.37
CA MET A 100 -0.53 -11.30 -1.75
C MET A 100 0.85 -11.27 -2.41
N THR A 101 1.35 -12.41 -2.86
CA THR A 101 2.63 -12.46 -3.60
C THR A 101 2.49 -11.69 -4.90
N PRO A 102 3.33 -10.66 -5.15
CA PRO A 102 3.31 -9.95 -6.42
C PRO A 102 3.67 -10.86 -7.59
N THR A 103 3.04 -10.65 -8.75
CA THR A 103 3.51 -11.26 -10.01
C THR A 103 4.89 -10.71 -10.41
N LEU A 104 5.54 -11.31 -11.40
CA LEU A 104 6.83 -10.80 -11.91
C LEU A 104 6.71 -9.34 -12.37
N ASP A 105 5.66 -9.01 -13.14
CA ASP A 105 5.41 -7.64 -13.60
C ASP A 105 5.21 -6.66 -12.44
N GLN A 106 4.42 -7.05 -11.44
CA GLN A 106 4.24 -6.27 -10.21
C GLN A 106 5.53 -6.08 -9.44
N TYR A 107 6.38 -7.11 -9.38
CA TYR A 107 7.69 -7.05 -8.75
C TYR A 107 8.63 -6.09 -9.49
N MET A 108 8.67 -6.14 -10.83
CA MET A 108 9.42 -5.19 -11.66
C MET A 108 8.88 -3.76 -11.52
N PHE A 109 7.57 -3.61 -11.39
CA PHE A 109 6.92 -2.33 -11.16
C PHE A 109 7.37 -1.68 -9.83
N LEU A 110 7.60 -2.47 -8.77
CA LEU A 110 8.20 -1.96 -7.52
C LEU A 110 9.56 -1.29 -7.77
N TYR A 111 10.44 -1.92 -8.55
CA TYR A 111 11.74 -1.32 -8.91
C TYR A 111 11.58 -0.03 -9.71
N THR A 112 10.63 -0.01 -10.65
CA THR A 112 10.32 1.18 -11.44
C THR A 112 9.91 2.35 -10.54
N CYS A 113 8.97 2.12 -9.61
CA CYS A 113 8.55 3.13 -8.64
C CYS A 113 9.72 3.68 -7.81
N ILE A 114 10.56 2.79 -7.29
CA ILE A 114 11.69 3.19 -6.45
C ILE A 114 12.74 3.97 -7.25
N ARG A 115 13.07 3.51 -8.46
CA ARG A 115 13.99 4.23 -9.36
C ARG A 115 13.49 5.64 -9.65
N ASP A 116 12.22 5.78 -9.99
CA ASP A 116 11.63 7.07 -10.37
C ASP A 116 11.62 8.05 -9.18
N ILE A 117 11.39 7.56 -7.96
CA ILE A 117 11.54 8.35 -6.73
C ILE A 117 12.99 8.82 -6.54
N LEU A 118 13.95 7.91 -6.71
CA LEU A 118 15.35 8.25 -6.52
C LEU A 118 15.82 9.28 -7.56
N ALA A 119 15.35 9.17 -8.80
CA ALA A 119 15.64 10.13 -9.86
C ALA A 119 15.10 11.54 -9.53
N GLN A 120 13.90 11.65 -8.96
CA GLN A 120 13.35 12.96 -8.51
C GLN A 120 14.07 13.56 -7.31
N ARG A 121 14.86 12.75 -6.57
CA ARG A 121 15.61 13.20 -5.38
C ARG A 121 17.04 13.60 -5.71
N GLN A 122 17.50 13.39 -6.95
CA GLN A 122 18.80 13.89 -7.39
C GLN A 122 18.67 15.37 -7.78
N PRO A 123 19.56 16.25 -7.28
CA PRO A 123 19.62 17.65 -7.70
C PRO A 123 20.10 17.80 -9.14
#